data_AF-K9JT35-F1
#
_entry.id   AF-K9JT35-F1
#
_cell.length_a   1.000
_cell.length_b   1.000
_cell.length_c   1.000
_cell.angle_alpha   90.00
_cell.angle_beta   90.00
_cell.angle_gamma   90.00
#
_symmetry.space_group_name_H-M   'P 1'
#
loop_
_entity.id
_entity.type
_entity.pdbx_description
1 polymer ?
#
loop_
_entity_poly.entity_id
_entity_poly.type
_entity_poly.pdbx_seq_one_letter_code
_entity_poly.pdbx_strand_id
1 'polypeptide(L)'
;EAPDYGHQTTSEAFSYYIWLEAMYGAINGDFSSFNTAWEVMEKYIIPTSADQPTNSNYNPSSPATYAPELDEPSDYPSAIDSSVPVGQDPLASELNSAYGTADIYGMHWLLDVDNVYGFGNSPGNCEAGPSDPGPSYINTYQRG
;
A
#
# COMPACT_ATOMS: atom_id res chain seq x y z
N GLU A 1 6.57 13.96 -10.83
CA GLU A 1 5.69 13.68 -11.99
C GLU A 1 4.44 12.92 -11.55
N ALA A 2 4.62 11.90 -10.71
CA ALA A 2 3.63 11.41 -9.76
C ALA A 2 4.33 11.14 -8.39
N PRO A 3 5.39 10.31 -8.33
CA PRO A 3 6.39 10.45 -7.27
C PRO A 3 7.05 11.85 -7.37
N ASP A 4 7.48 12.36 -6.22
CA ASP A 4 8.18 13.65 -6.09
C ASP A 4 9.70 13.49 -5.93
N TYR A 5 10.19 12.25 -5.73
CA TYR A 5 11.62 11.92 -5.71
C TYR A 5 11.96 10.68 -6.54
N GLY A 6 13.08 10.72 -7.27
CA GLY A 6 13.40 9.73 -8.30
C GLY A 6 13.79 8.33 -7.81
N HIS A 7 14.19 8.18 -6.54
CA HIS A 7 14.40 6.85 -5.93
C HIS A 7 13.23 6.43 -5.04
N GLN A 8 12.08 7.10 -5.16
CA GLN A 8 10.84 6.43 -4.79
C GLN A 8 10.53 5.35 -5.82
N THR A 9 9.79 4.34 -5.40
CA THR A 9 9.23 3.34 -6.31
C THR A 9 7.73 3.24 -6.10
N THR A 10 7.02 2.67 -7.08
CA THR A 10 5.56 2.61 -7.09
C THR A 10 5.08 1.19 -7.37
N SER A 11 3.85 0.88 -6.96
CA SER A 11 3.19 -0.38 -7.36
C SER A 11 3.11 -0.54 -8.89
N GLU A 12 3.05 0.59 -9.62
CA GLU A 12 3.20 0.62 -11.07
C GLU A 12 4.57 0.06 -11.50
N ALA A 13 5.67 0.56 -10.95
CA ALA A 13 7.01 0.07 -11.26
C ALA A 13 7.19 -1.43 -10.93
N PHE A 14 6.61 -1.91 -9.82
CA PHE A 14 6.56 -3.34 -9.50
C PHE A 14 5.80 -4.15 -10.55
N SER A 15 4.65 -3.65 -11.03
CA SER A 15 3.89 -4.33 -12.09
C SER A 15 4.67 -4.42 -13.41
N TYR A 16 5.42 -3.38 -13.77
CA TYR A 16 6.30 -3.39 -14.94
C TYR A 16 7.51 -4.31 -14.76
N TYR A 17 8.06 -4.39 -13.54
CA TYR A 17 9.13 -5.34 -13.23
C TYR A 17 8.66 -6.79 -13.44
N ILE A 18 7.50 -7.14 -12.88
CA ILE A 18 6.89 -8.46 -13.07
C ILE A 18 6.63 -8.74 -14.56
N TRP A 19 6.12 -7.76 -15.30
CA TRP A 19 5.86 -7.92 -16.74
C TRP A 19 7.15 -8.14 -17.53
N LEU A 20 8.20 -7.36 -17.24
CA LEU A 20 9.50 -7.51 -17.88
C LEU A 20 10.07 -8.92 -17.67
N GLU A 21 10.03 -9.42 -16.44
CA GLU A 21 10.55 -10.75 -16.12
C GLU A 21 9.66 -11.88 -16.66
N ALA A 22 8.35 -11.66 -16.81
CA ALA A 22 7.47 -12.59 -17.51
C ALA A 22 7.85 -12.71 -19.00
N MET A 23 8.20 -11.59 -19.66
CA MET A 23 8.69 -11.61 -21.04
C MET A 23 10.06 -12.26 -21.15
N TYR A 24 10.96 -11.99 -20.20
CA TYR A 24 12.25 -12.68 -20.12
C TYR A 24 12.06 -14.20 -20.03
N GLY A 25 11.17 -14.67 -19.15
CA GLY A 25 10.88 -16.09 -19.01
C GLY A 25 10.23 -16.71 -20.23
N ALA A 26 9.32 -16.00 -20.89
CA ALA A 26 8.69 -16.48 -22.13
C ALA A 26 9.69 -16.65 -23.29
N ILE A 27 10.69 -15.78 -23.38
CA ILE A 27 11.71 -15.81 -24.45
C ILE A 27 12.79 -16.86 -24.15
N ASN A 28 13.27 -16.91 -22.91
CA ASN A 28 14.45 -17.70 -22.55
C ASN A 28 14.10 -19.07 -21.95
N GLY A 29 12.84 -19.30 -21.57
CA GLY A 29 12.41 -20.51 -20.87
C GLY A 29 12.80 -20.56 -19.39
N ASP A 30 13.18 -19.42 -18.79
CA ASP A 30 13.60 -19.30 -17.39
C ASP A 30 12.78 -18.24 -16.64
N PHE A 31 11.94 -18.70 -15.70
CA PHE A 31 11.07 -17.86 -14.88
C PHE A 31 11.62 -17.58 -13.48
N SER A 32 12.90 -17.88 -13.22
CA SER A 32 13.51 -17.63 -11.91
C SER A 32 13.46 -16.14 -11.51
N SER A 33 13.76 -15.23 -12.44
CA SER A 33 13.66 -13.79 -12.22
C SER A 33 12.23 -13.30 -12.05
N PHE A 34 11.25 -13.94 -12.69
CA PHE A 34 9.83 -13.64 -12.48
C PHE A 34 9.40 -13.98 -11.04
N ASN A 35 9.80 -15.14 -10.54
CA ASN A 35 9.54 -15.51 -9.15
C ASN A 35 10.24 -14.55 -8.18
N THR A 36 11.47 -14.14 -8.50
CA THR A 36 12.20 -13.13 -7.70
C THR A 36 11.45 -11.81 -7.67
N ALA A 37 10.92 -11.34 -8.82
CA ALA A 37 10.14 -10.11 -8.88
C ALA A 37 8.89 -10.17 -7.99
N TRP A 38 8.22 -11.32 -7.97
CA TRP A 38 7.08 -11.57 -7.09
C TRP A 38 7.46 -11.57 -5.60
N GLU A 39 8.56 -12.24 -5.24
CA GLU A 39 9.07 -12.26 -3.86
C GLU A 39 9.47 -10.86 -3.38
N VAL A 40 10.07 -10.04 -4.23
CA VAL A 40 10.42 -8.64 -3.91
C VAL A 40 9.15 -7.81 -3.72
N MET A 41 8.11 -8.01 -4.55
CA MET A 41 6.80 -7.37 -4.38
C MET A 41 6.18 -7.70 -3.03
N GLU A 42 6.05 -8.99 -2.70
CA GLU A 42 5.48 -9.44 -1.42
C GLU A 42 6.27 -8.93 -0.22
N LYS A 43 7.60 -8.87 -0.33
CA LYS A 43 8.46 -8.47 0.78
C LYS A 43 8.40 -6.98 1.09
N TYR A 44 8.29 -6.13 0.07
CA TYR A 44 8.56 -4.70 0.24
C TYR A 44 7.35 -3.79 0.07
N ILE A 45 6.41 -4.12 -0.83
CA ILE A 45 5.32 -3.20 -1.17
C ILE A 45 3.93 -3.70 -0.76
N ILE A 46 3.77 -5.00 -0.48
CA ILE A 46 2.57 -5.52 0.19
C ILE A 46 2.80 -5.41 1.70
N PRO A 47 1.96 -4.67 2.45
CA PRO A 47 2.13 -4.54 3.90
C PRO A 47 2.04 -5.90 4.59
N THR A 48 2.99 -6.20 5.47
CA THR A 48 2.97 -7.43 6.27
C THR A 48 1.93 -7.32 7.38
N SER A 49 1.57 -8.43 8.05
CA SER A 49 0.68 -8.37 9.22
C SER A 49 1.17 -7.43 10.33
N ALA A 50 2.49 -7.17 10.41
CA ALA A 50 3.02 -6.19 11.36
C ALA A 50 2.67 -4.74 10.95
N ASP A 51 2.60 -4.47 9.65
CA ASP A 51 2.31 -3.15 9.08
C ASP A 51 0.80 -2.83 9.06
N GLN A 52 -0.05 -3.86 9.11
CA GLN A 52 -1.51 -3.75 9.15
C GLN A 52 -2.16 -4.57 10.30
N PRO A 53 -1.74 -4.37 11.56
CA PRO A 53 -1.98 -5.33 12.65
C PRO A 53 -3.40 -5.36 13.23
N THR A 54 -4.28 -4.43 12.81
CA THR A 54 -5.58 -4.19 13.45
C THR A 54 -6.78 -4.43 12.54
N ASN A 55 -6.58 -5.05 11.38
CA ASN A 55 -7.67 -5.38 10.44
C ASN A 55 -8.79 -6.23 11.06
N SER A 56 -8.49 -7.01 12.10
CA SER A 56 -9.49 -7.79 12.85
C SER A 56 -10.56 -6.94 13.54
N ASN A 57 -10.32 -5.63 13.72
CA ASN A 57 -11.30 -4.68 14.26
C ASN A 57 -12.22 -4.09 13.18
N TYR A 58 -11.97 -4.37 11.90
CA TYR A 58 -12.78 -3.84 10.81
C TYR A 58 -14.23 -4.34 10.91
N ASN A 59 -15.19 -3.42 10.70
CA ASN A 59 -16.62 -3.74 10.69
C ASN A 59 -17.18 -3.55 9.26
N PRO A 60 -17.45 -4.63 8.51
CA PRO A 60 -18.00 -4.54 7.16
C PRO A 60 -19.37 -3.84 7.09
N SER A 61 -20.12 -3.80 8.19
CA SER A 61 -21.41 -3.08 8.25
C SER A 61 -21.27 -1.56 8.47
N SER A 62 -20.07 -1.09 8.81
CA SER A 62 -19.72 0.32 9.03
C SER A 62 -18.27 0.55 8.58
N PRO A 63 -17.99 0.48 7.27
CA PRO A 63 -16.63 0.34 6.74
C PRO A 63 -15.77 1.60 6.90
N ALA A 64 -16.38 2.78 6.94
CA ALA A 64 -15.70 4.07 7.12
C ALA A 64 -16.67 5.13 7.66
N THR A 65 -16.12 6.30 8.04
CA THR A 65 -16.91 7.50 8.30
C THR A 65 -16.64 8.51 7.19
N TYR A 66 -17.71 9.08 6.62
CA TYR A 66 -17.61 10.03 5.51
C TYR A 66 -16.87 11.31 5.93
N ALA A 67 -16.04 11.83 5.02
CA ALA A 67 -15.53 13.20 5.03
C ALA A 67 -15.55 13.68 3.56
N PRO A 68 -16.05 14.89 3.27
CA PRO A 68 -16.12 15.39 1.90
C PRO A 68 -14.72 15.66 1.32
N GLU A 69 -14.54 15.39 0.04
CA GLU A 69 -13.46 16.03 -0.73
C GLU A 69 -13.77 17.53 -0.88
N LEU A 70 -12.73 18.34 -0.96
CA LEU A 70 -12.80 19.79 -1.10
C LEU A 70 -12.04 20.21 -2.35
N ASP A 71 -12.49 21.30 -2.98
CA ASP A 71 -12.00 21.74 -4.29
C ASP A 71 -10.54 22.24 -4.25
N GLU A 72 -10.10 22.82 -3.14
CA GLU A 72 -8.77 23.42 -3.00
C GLU A 72 -8.00 22.86 -1.78
N PRO A 73 -6.67 22.67 -1.88
CA PRO A 73 -5.87 22.17 -0.77
C PRO A 73 -5.88 23.05 0.50
N SER A 74 -6.26 24.34 0.38
CA SER A 74 -6.40 25.28 1.50
C SER A 74 -7.62 25.01 2.37
N ASP A 75 -8.60 24.27 1.87
CA ASP A 75 -9.85 24.03 2.57
C ASP A 75 -9.75 22.85 3.52
N TYR A 76 -8.70 22.03 3.40
CA TYR A 76 -8.40 20.93 4.30
C TYR A 76 -7.80 21.43 5.63
N PRO A 77 -8.04 20.72 6.76
CA PRO A 77 -8.59 19.37 6.86
C PRO A 77 -10.11 19.31 6.69
N SER A 78 -10.58 18.30 5.95
CA SER A 78 -12.00 18.02 5.80
C SER A 78 -12.61 17.48 7.10
N ALA A 79 -13.83 17.92 7.41
CA ALA A 79 -14.54 17.51 8.62
C ALA A 79 -15.22 16.15 8.43
N ILE A 80 -15.04 15.26 9.40
CA ILE A 80 -15.73 13.97 9.45
C ILE A 80 -17.21 14.20 9.75
N ASP A 81 -18.10 13.60 8.97
CA ASP A 81 -19.55 13.70 9.12
C ASP A 81 -20.19 12.30 9.25
N SER A 82 -20.46 11.89 10.49
CA SER A 82 -21.15 10.63 10.81
C SER A 82 -22.64 10.62 10.47
N SER A 83 -23.23 11.75 10.04
CA SER A 83 -24.65 11.80 9.68
C SER A 83 -24.92 11.31 8.25
N VAL A 84 -23.88 11.26 7.41
CA VAL A 84 -23.96 10.75 6.04
C VAL A 84 -24.00 9.21 6.06
N PRO A 85 -25.03 8.58 5.46
CA PRO A 85 -25.12 7.12 5.41
C PRO A 85 -23.96 6.50 4.61
N VAL A 86 -23.37 5.44 5.15
CA VAL A 86 -22.34 4.64 4.49
C VAL A 86 -22.90 3.24 4.20
N GLY A 87 -22.53 2.67 3.06
CA GLY A 87 -22.95 1.32 2.65
C GLY A 87 -22.29 0.21 3.46
N GLN A 88 -22.68 -1.03 3.16
CA GLN A 88 -22.02 -2.22 3.70
C GLN A 88 -20.99 -2.74 2.69
N ASP A 89 -19.86 -3.22 3.19
CA ASP A 89 -18.85 -3.92 2.40
C ASP A 89 -19.20 -5.42 2.27
N PRO A 90 -19.54 -5.90 1.06
CA PRO A 90 -19.92 -7.29 0.85
C PRO A 90 -18.73 -8.25 0.72
N LEU A 91 -17.49 -7.76 0.62
CA LEU A 91 -16.32 -8.58 0.24
C LEU A 91 -15.49 -9.03 1.44
N ALA A 92 -15.38 -8.22 2.50
CA ALA A 92 -14.47 -8.53 3.62
C ALA A 92 -14.70 -9.91 4.26
N SER A 93 -15.95 -10.34 4.42
CA SER A 93 -16.24 -11.68 4.96
C SER A 93 -15.85 -12.81 4.00
N GLU A 94 -16.02 -12.61 2.69
CA GLU A 94 -15.65 -13.59 1.67
C GLU A 94 -14.12 -13.74 1.61
N LEU A 95 -13.41 -12.62 1.54
CA LEU A 95 -11.94 -12.59 1.50
C LEU A 95 -11.34 -13.24 2.75
N ASN A 96 -11.79 -12.86 3.95
CA ASN A 96 -11.31 -13.46 5.18
C ASN A 96 -11.60 -14.97 5.26
N SER A 97 -12.77 -15.40 4.77
CA SER A 97 -13.12 -16.82 4.73
C SER A 97 -12.25 -17.62 3.74
N ALA A 98 -11.90 -17.02 2.60
CA ALA A 98 -11.09 -17.66 1.58
C ALA A 98 -9.61 -17.77 1.97
N TYR A 99 -9.07 -16.73 2.63
CA TYR A 99 -7.63 -16.60 2.89
C TYR A 99 -7.23 -16.81 4.36
N GLY A 100 -8.19 -16.89 5.27
CA GLY A 100 -7.94 -17.14 6.70
C GLY A 100 -7.26 -15.98 7.44
N THR A 101 -7.27 -14.78 6.87
CA THR A 101 -6.73 -13.56 7.46
C THR A 101 -7.60 -12.35 7.08
N ALA A 102 -7.65 -11.35 7.97
CA ALA A 102 -8.28 -10.07 7.69
C ALA A 102 -7.33 -9.10 6.94
N ASP A 103 -6.08 -9.49 6.76
CA ASP A 103 -5.08 -8.66 6.07
C ASP A 103 -5.37 -8.52 4.58
N ILE A 104 -5.06 -7.35 4.04
CA ILE A 104 -5.20 -7.03 2.63
C ILE A 104 -3.91 -7.41 1.91
N TYR A 105 -4.01 -8.40 1.02
CA TYR A 105 -2.94 -8.75 0.09
C TYR A 105 -3.03 -7.86 -1.16
N GLY A 106 -2.51 -6.64 -1.05
CA GLY A 106 -2.48 -5.65 -2.12
C GLY A 106 -1.28 -4.71 -1.95
N MET A 107 -0.68 -4.30 -3.07
CA MET A 107 0.45 -3.37 -3.03
C MET A 107 -0.01 -2.00 -2.54
N HIS A 108 0.70 -1.43 -1.56
CA HIS A 108 0.67 0.01 -1.35
C HIS A 108 1.25 0.73 -2.57
N TRP A 109 0.91 2.00 -2.78
CA TRP A 109 1.22 2.63 -4.05
C TRP A 109 2.62 3.26 -4.13
N LEU A 110 3.22 3.68 -3.01
CA LEU A 110 4.46 4.46 -3.00
C LEU A 110 5.41 4.05 -1.86
N LEU A 111 6.67 3.83 -2.19
CA LEU A 111 7.76 3.60 -1.23
C LEU A 111 8.88 4.61 -1.44
N ASP A 112 9.48 5.07 -0.35
CA ASP A 112 10.78 5.75 -0.33
C ASP A 112 11.89 4.70 -0.12
N VAL A 113 12.52 4.24 -1.20
CA VAL A 113 13.44 3.08 -1.19
C VAL A 113 14.67 3.32 -0.32
N ASP A 114 15.20 4.54 -0.37
CA ASP A 114 16.46 4.91 0.28
C ASP A 114 16.25 5.67 1.60
N ASN A 115 14.99 5.75 2.09
CA ASN A 115 14.60 6.51 3.28
C ASN A 115 15.10 7.97 3.26
N VAL A 116 15.01 8.63 2.10
CA VAL A 116 15.43 10.03 1.91
C VAL A 116 14.59 10.98 2.77
N TYR A 117 13.31 10.68 2.97
CA TYR A 117 12.41 11.46 3.83
C TYR A 117 12.65 11.19 5.32
N GLY A 118 13.34 10.10 5.66
CA GLY A 118 13.80 9.82 7.01
C GLY A 118 12.70 9.34 7.96
N PHE A 119 11.57 8.86 7.46
CA PHE A 119 10.53 8.26 8.30
C PHE A 119 10.97 6.89 8.86
N GLY A 120 11.81 6.16 8.12
CA GLY A 120 12.15 4.78 8.46
C GLY A 120 10.97 3.84 8.26
N ASN A 121 11.26 2.54 8.17
CA ASN A 121 10.22 1.53 8.10
C ASN A 121 10.79 0.14 8.37
N SER A 122 10.65 -0.28 9.61
CA SER A 122 10.75 -1.69 9.98
C SER A 122 9.33 -2.23 10.09
N PRO A 123 9.08 -3.53 9.82
CA PRO A 123 7.74 -4.10 9.93
C PRO A 123 7.04 -3.72 11.25
N GLY A 124 5.89 -3.05 11.15
CA GLY A 124 5.11 -2.53 12.28
C GLY A 124 5.60 -1.24 12.92
N ASN A 125 6.60 -0.57 12.35
CA ASN A 125 7.15 0.72 12.79
C ASN A 125 7.28 1.68 11.60
N CYS A 126 6.27 2.52 11.38
CA CYS A 126 6.22 3.44 10.24
C CYS A 126 6.96 4.78 10.45
N GLU A 127 7.51 5.02 11.65
CA GLU A 127 8.22 6.26 12.02
C GLU A 127 9.50 5.95 12.81
N ALA A 128 10.21 4.88 12.45
CA ALA A 128 11.46 4.47 13.12
C ALA A 128 12.62 5.48 12.96
N GLY A 129 12.46 6.46 12.08
CA GLY A 129 13.39 7.56 11.85
C GLY A 129 14.47 7.26 10.81
N PRO A 130 15.36 8.24 10.54
CA PRO A 130 16.34 8.15 9.46
C PRO A 130 17.46 7.14 9.71
N SER A 131 17.62 6.69 10.96
CA SER A 131 18.60 5.67 11.34
C SER A 131 18.14 4.24 11.02
N ASP A 132 16.88 4.05 10.63
CA ASP A 132 16.33 2.76 10.21
C ASP A 132 16.29 2.69 8.67
N PRO A 133 17.30 2.11 8.02
CA PRO A 133 17.46 2.16 6.57
C PRO A 133 16.53 1.15 5.88
N GLY A 134 16.13 1.48 4.66
CA GLY A 134 15.35 0.60 3.78
C GLY A 134 14.05 1.24 3.31
N PRO A 135 13.26 0.51 2.49
CA PRO A 135 12.08 1.07 1.86
C PRO A 135 11.01 1.48 2.87
N SER A 136 10.64 2.77 2.88
CA SER A 136 9.62 3.32 3.76
C SER A 136 8.27 3.48 3.09
N TYR A 137 7.22 2.97 3.74
CA TYR A 137 5.84 3.23 3.35
C TYR A 137 5.51 4.72 3.56
N ILE A 138 5.29 5.44 2.47
CA ILE A 138 4.96 6.86 2.48
C ILE A 138 3.72 7.15 1.66
N ASN A 139 3.12 8.32 1.87
CA ASN A 139 2.03 8.81 1.04
C ASN A 139 2.17 10.32 0.82
N THR A 140 1.53 10.85 -0.23
CA THR A 140 1.62 12.26 -0.62
C THR A 140 0.24 12.89 -0.84
N TYR A 141 -0.55 12.39 -1.78
CA TYR A 141 -1.85 12.95 -2.17
C TYR A 141 -2.93 12.71 -1.10
N GLN A 142 -3.45 13.77 -0.48
CA GLN A 142 -4.48 13.69 0.58
C GLN A 142 -5.49 14.86 0.56
N ARG A 143 -5.41 15.80 -0.40
CA ARG A 143 -6.12 17.10 -0.35
C ARG A 143 -6.80 17.49 -1.67
N GLY A 144 -7.62 16.59 -2.20
CA GLY A 144 -8.32 16.76 -3.49
C GLY A 144 -7.42 16.43 -4.67
#